data_AF-A0A7E6EJB1-F1
#
_entry.id   AF-A0A7E6EJB1-F1
#
_cell.length_a   1.000
_cell.length_b   1.000
_cell.length_c   1.000
_cell.angle_alpha   90.00
_cell.angle_beta   90.00
_cell.angle_gamma   90.00
#
_symmetry.space_group_name_H-M   'P 1'
#
loop_
_entity.id
_entity.type
_entity.pdbx_description
1 polymer ?
#
loop_
_entity_poly.entity_id
_entity_poly.type
_entity_poly.pdbx_seq_one_letter_code
_entity_poly.pdbx_strand_id
1 'polypeptide(L)'
;MTKVLSKIISSPRTCGSMNPSDLLIALHFVQTEQCLVKNVIKGKVLITRIACDWCIGETRIFTEEVIVFTLQHLISYDTLPTILMRTVIRCHIVHNSLLGFIINYLQQLITKQVWKNPSLWKGFIKCCKRTRPQSITVLLQLPQDCFYDLIKEEPELAASLKVYMLQMTKSQVLI
;
A
#
# COMPACT_ATOMS: atom_id res chain seq x y z
N MET A 1 -12.52 23.15 -5.39
CA MET A 1 -11.36 22.30 -5.69
C MET A 1 -11.76 20.94 -6.28
N THR A 2 -12.83 20.30 -5.79
CA THR A 2 -13.56 19.19 -6.46
C THR A 2 -13.88 19.48 -7.94
N LYS A 3 -14.26 20.72 -8.27
CA LYS A 3 -14.51 21.18 -9.65
C LYS A 3 -13.30 21.09 -10.58
N VAL A 4 -12.06 21.11 -10.08
CA VAL A 4 -10.86 21.03 -10.92
C VAL A 4 -10.59 19.57 -11.28
N LEU A 5 -10.66 18.66 -10.32
CA LEU A 5 -10.55 17.22 -10.56
C LEU A 5 -11.65 16.73 -11.50
N SER A 6 -12.91 17.10 -11.24
CA SER A 6 -14.02 16.77 -12.13
C SER A 6 -13.82 17.38 -13.53
N LYS A 7 -13.24 18.58 -13.63
CA LYS A 7 -12.98 19.22 -14.93
C LYS A 7 -11.78 18.61 -15.65
N ILE A 8 -10.77 18.06 -14.97
CA ILE A 8 -9.68 17.30 -15.60
C ILE A 8 -10.22 15.96 -16.12
N ILE A 9 -11.05 15.27 -15.32
CA ILE A 9 -11.67 14.00 -15.72
C ILE A 9 -12.69 14.21 -16.85
N SER A 10 -13.42 15.34 -16.87
CA SER A 10 -14.51 15.59 -17.83
C SER A 10 -14.20 16.60 -18.95
N SER A 11 -12.97 17.11 -19.08
CA SER A 11 -12.67 18.14 -20.10
C SER A 11 -12.38 17.53 -21.48
N PRO A 12 -13.09 17.96 -22.54
CA PRO A 12 -12.89 17.47 -23.91
C PRO A 12 -11.68 18.09 -24.63
N ARG A 13 -10.89 18.94 -23.96
CA ARG A 13 -9.74 19.66 -24.56
C ARG A 13 -8.38 19.00 -24.34
N THR A 14 -8.33 17.91 -23.58
CA THR A 14 -7.17 17.02 -23.50
C THR A 14 -7.57 15.72 -24.19
N CYS A 15 -6.73 15.21 -25.10
CA CYS A 15 -6.94 13.92 -25.72
C CYS A 15 -7.07 12.85 -24.62
N GLY A 16 -8.30 12.40 -24.35
CA GLY A 16 -8.64 11.40 -23.33
C GLY A 16 -9.16 11.99 -22.02
N SER A 17 -10.44 11.76 -21.72
CA SER A 17 -10.93 11.73 -20.34
C SER A 17 -10.13 10.64 -19.60
N MET A 18 -9.23 11.02 -18.72
CA MET A 18 -8.39 10.06 -18.01
C MET A 18 -9.22 9.44 -16.86
N ASN A 19 -9.32 8.11 -16.85
CA ASN A 19 -10.04 7.40 -15.80
C ASN A 19 -9.36 7.65 -14.44
N PRO A 20 -10.10 7.79 -13.32
CA PRO A 20 -9.48 8.03 -12.01
C PRO A 20 -8.43 6.96 -11.64
N SER A 21 -8.63 5.70 -12.02
CA SER A 21 -7.63 4.65 -11.85
C SER A 21 -6.32 4.95 -12.57
N ASP A 22 -6.41 5.38 -13.83
CA ASP A 22 -5.25 5.62 -14.70
C ASP A 22 -4.48 6.83 -14.22
N LEU A 23 -5.17 7.83 -13.68
CA LEU A 23 -4.54 8.97 -13.01
C LEU A 23 -3.74 8.52 -11.79
N LEU A 24 -4.33 7.69 -10.91
CA LEU A 24 -3.61 7.15 -9.75
C LEU A 24 -2.42 6.30 -10.17
N ILE A 25 -2.59 5.42 -11.16
CA ILE A 25 -1.49 4.59 -11.70
C ILE A 25 -0.38 5.50 -12.25
N ALA A 26 -0.72 6.47 -13.10
CA ALA A 26 0.24 7.41 -13.68
C ALA A 26 1.01 8.19 -12.61
N LEU A 27 0.33 8.62 -11.53
CA LEU A 27 0.97 9.28 -10.39
C LEU A 27 2.05 8.39 -9.76
N HIS A 28 1.80 7.08 -9.62
CA HIS A 28 2.77 6.15 -9.03
C HIS A 28 4.02 5.94 -9.90
N PHE A 29 3.91 6.16 -11.21
CA PHE A 29 5.03 6.00 -12.15
C PHE A 29 5.68 7.31 -12.58
N VAL A 30 5.34 8.46 -11.96
CA VAL A 30 6.03 9.73 -12.22
C VAL A 30 7.52 9.57 -11.89
N GLN A 31 8.33 9.36 -12.93
CA GLN A 31 9.75 9.07 -12.82
C GLN A 31 10.48 10.22 -12.12
N THR A 32 11.10 9.89 -10.99
CA THR A 32 12.07 10.75 -10.30
C THR A 32 13.47 10.69 -10.90
N GLU A 33 13.74 9.72 -11.77
CA GLU A 33 15.10 9.37 -12.20
C GLU A 33 15.72 10.36 -13.18
N GLN A 34 14.92 11.13 -13.93
CA GLN A 34 15.43 12.11 -14.91
C GLN A 34 15.89 13.44 -14.29
N CYS A 35 16.00 13.57 -12.96
CA CYS A 35 16.38 14.83 -12.32
C CYS A 35 17.54 14.63 -11.36
N LEU A 36 18.73 15.11 -11.74
CA LEU A 36 19.96 15.01 -10.92
C LEU A 36 19.93 15.88 -9.64
N VAL A 37 18.94 16.76 -9.50
CA VAL A 37 18.82 17.66 -8.36
C VAL A 37 18.04 16.99 -7.23
N LYS A 38 18.73 16.60 -6.16
CA LYS A 38 18.14 15.94 -4.97
C LYS A 38 16.91 16.67 -4.39
N ASN A 39 16.88 18.01 -4.47
CA ASN A 39 15.74 18.82 -4.01
C ASN A 39 14.53 18.74 -4.95
N VAL A 40 14.76 18.58 -6.26
CA VAL A 40 13.70 18.37 -7.26
C VAL A 40 13.12 16.96 -7.15
N ILE A 41 13.97 15.95 -6.91
CA ILE A 41 13.52 14.57 -6.62
C ILE A 41 12.60 14.59 -5.38
N LYS A 42 13.04 15.21 -4.27
CA LYS A 42 12.23 15.34 -3.04
C LYS A 42 10.91 16.07 -3.31
N GLY A 43 10.94 17.13 -4.10
CA GLY A 43 9.75 17.86 -4.54
C GLY A 43 8.78 17.00 -5.33
N LYS A 44 9.26 16.25 -6.33
CA LYS A 44 8.46 15.32 -7.15
C LYS A 44 7.82 14.22 -6.31
N VAL A 45 8.57 13.59 -5.40
CA VAL A 45 8.01 12.60 -4.47
C VAL A 45 6.96 13.23 -3.55
N LEU A 46 7.19 14.46 -3.08
CA LEU A 46 6.24 15.15 -2.20
C LEU A 46 4.93 15.50 -2.92
N ILE A 47 4.98 16.05 -4.13
CA ILE A 47 3.77 16.36 -4.90
C ILE A 47 2.99 15.10 -5.25
N THR A 48 3.67 14.01 -5.61
CA THR A 48 3.01 12.74 -5.94
C THR A 48 2.32 12.16 -4.70
N ARG A 49 2.94 12.28 -3.53
CA ARG A 49 2.33 11.85 -2.25
C ARG A 49 1.09 12.68 -1.91
N ILE A 50 1.19 14.01 -2.01
CA ILE A 50 0.05 14.91 -1.74
C ILE A 50 -1.09 14.61 -2.72
N ALA A 51 -0.77 14.41 -4.00
CA ALA A 51 -1.76 14.07 -5.02
C ALA A 51 -2.43 12.73 -4.74
N CYS A 52 -1.68 11.68 -4.38
CA CYS A 52 -2.25 10.38 -4.01
C CYS A 52 -3.11 10.47 -2.75
N ASP A 53 -2.61 11.14 -1.69
CA ASP A 53 -3.34 11.31 -0.43
C ASP A 53 -4.66 12.08 -0.63
N TRP A 54 -4.66 13.05 -1.56
CA TRP A 54 -5.85 13.80 -1.93
C TRP A 54 -6.82 12.96 -2.77
N CYS A 55 -6.33 12.25 -3.79
CA CYS A 55 -7.17 11.36 -4.61
C CYS A 55 -7.89 10.33 -3.72
N ILE A 56 -7.16 9.64 -2.84
CA ILE A 56 -7.73 8.64 -1.93
C ILE A 56 -8.70 9.29 -0.92
N GLY A 57 -8.51 10.57 -0.57
CA GLY A 57 -9.40 11.29 0.32
C GLY A 57 -10.75 11.68 -0.31
N GLU A 58 -10.83 11.75 -1.65
CA GLU A 58 -12.05 12.09 -2.37
C GLU A 58 -12.85 10.83 -2.73
N THR A 59 -13.51 10.26 -1.72
CA THR A 59 -14.25 8.98 -1.81
C THR A 59 -15.43 9.01 -2.79
N ARG A 60 -15.85 10.20 -3.26
CA ARG A 60 -16.89 10.37 -4.29
C ARG A 60 -16.41 10.03 -5.69
N ILE A 61 -15.11 10.22 -5.97
CA ILE A 61 -14.50 10.01 -7.28
C ILE A 61 -13.64 8.74 -7.26
N PHE A 62 -12.89 8.54 -6.18
CA PHE A 62 -12.03 7.38 -5.96
C PHE A 62 -12.75 6.42 -5.02
N THR A 63 -13.68 5.66 -5.59
CA THR A 63 -14.39 4.62 -4.87
C THR A 63 -13.46 3.46 -4.52
N GLU A 64 -13.93 2.58 -3.63
CA GLU A 64 -13.21 1.36 -3.26
C GLU A 64 -12.86 0.49 -4.47
N GLU A 65 -13.76 0.40 -5.45
CA GLU A 65 -13.53 -0.33 -6.71
C GLU A 65 -12.37 0.25 -7.51
N VAL A 66 -12.31 1.58 -7.67
CA VAL A 66 -11.22 2.28 -8.36
C VAL A 66 -9.89 2.03 -7.67
N ILE A 67 -9.88 2.08 -6.32
CA ILE A 67 -8.68 1.84 -5.52
C ILE A 67 -8.21 0.39 -5.66
N VAL A 68 -9.12 -0.58 -5.56
CA VAL A 68 -8.82 -2.01 -5.72
C VAL A 68 -8.23 -2.26 -7.10
N PHE A 69 -8.88 -1.75 -8.15
CA PHE A 69 -8.39 -1.88 -9.53
C PHE A 69 -6.99 -1.27 -9.69
N THR A 70 -6.78 -0.07 -9.17
CA THR A 70 -5.47 0.62 -9.19
C THR A 70 -4.40 -0.22 -8.50
N LEU A 71 -4.65 -0.72 -7.29
CA LEU A 71 -3.68 -1.49 -6.51
C LEU A 71 -3.35 -2.84 -7.18
N GLN A 72 -4.36 -3.53 -7.72
CA GLN A 72 -4.19 -4.76 -8.50
C GLN A 72 -3.36 -4.53 -9.77
N HIS A 73 -3.58 -3.40 -10.44
CA HIS A 73 -2.76 -3.04 -11.58
C HIS A 73 -1.30 -2.76 -11.15
N LEU A 74 -1.10 -2.05 -10.04
CA LEU A 74 0.23 -1.70 -9.53
C LEU A 74 1.08 -2.91 -9.11
N ILE A 75 0.48 -3.97 -8.57
CA ILE A 75 1.23 -5.20 -8.20
C ILE A 75 1.59 -6.07 -9.40
N SER A 76 0.89 -5.88 -10.53
CA SER A 76 1.13 -6.64 -11.76
C SER A 76 2.42 -6.23 -12.46
N TYR A 77 2.94 -5.03 -12.19
CA TYR A 77 4.22 -4.57 -12.72
C TYR A 77 5.41 -5.37 -12.14
N ASP A 78 6.48 -5.48 -12.93
CA ASP A 78 7.72 -6.14 -12.50
C ASP A 78 8.47 -5.33 -11.43
N THR A 79 8.49 -4.00 -11.59
CA THR A 79 9.10 -3.08 -10.62
C THR A 79 8.03 -2.33 -9.85
N LEU A 80 7.91 -2.62 -8.56
CA LEU A 80 6.94 -1.97 -7.69
C LEU A 80 7.32 -0.50 -7.41
N PRO A 81 6.40 0.46 -7.59
CA PRO A 81 6.65 1.86 -7.27
C PRO A 81 6.96 2.08 -5.80
N THR A 82 7.99 2.87 -5.48
CA THR A 82 8.46 3.08 -4.09
C THR A 82 7.42 3.74 -3.17
N ILE A 83 6.43 4.44 -3.73
CA ILE A 83 5.35 5.07 -2.95
C ILE A 83 4.18 4.11 -2.67
N LEU A 84 4.14 2.93 -3.29
CA LEU A 84 3.01 2.00 -3.26
C LEU A 84 2.53 1.70 -1.83
N MET A 85 3.46 1.37 -0.93
CA MET A 85 3.09 1.04 0.45
C MET A 85 2.50 2.21 1.22
N ARG A 86 2.85 3.47 0.89
CA ARG A 86 2.20 4.64 1.48
C ARG A 86 0.76 4.74 1.03
N THR A 87 0.50 4.55 -0.26
CA THR A 87 -0.84 4.51 -0.85
C THR A 87 -1.68 3.42 -0.19
N VAL A 88 -1.15 2.20 -0.05
CA VAL A 88 -1.82 1.08 0.64
C VAL A 88 -2.17 1.43 2.09
N ILE A 89 -1.24 2.00 2.86
CA ILE A 89 -1.50 2.44 4.23
C ILE A 89 -2.58 3.52 4.26
N ARG A 90 -2.54 4.48 3.33
CA ARG A 90 -3.53 5.56 3.25
C ARG A 90 -4.91 5.01 2.90
N CYS A 91 -5.02 4.12 1.92
CA CYS A 91 -6.26 3.45 1.56
C CYS A 91 -6.87 2.73 2.76
N HIS A 92 -6.07 1.99 3.53
CA HIS A 92 -6.56 1.34 4.75
C HIS A 92 -7.09 2.34 5.80
N ILE A 93 -6.48 3.52 5.93
CA ILE A 93 -6.93 4.57 6.86
C ILE A 93 -8.26 5.18 6.42
N VAL A 94 -8.46 5.40 5.12
CA VAL A 94 -9.66 6.06 4.59
C VAL A 94 -10.81 5.06 4.37
N HIS A 95 -10.49 3.84 3.93
CA HIS A 95 -11.43 2.77 3.58
C HIS A 95 -11.17 1.53 4.44
N ASN A 96 -11.72 1.51 5.65
CA ASN A 96 -11.52 0.38 6.56
C ASN A 96 -12.21 -0.92 6.08
N SER A 97 -13.24 -0.80 5.24
CA SER A 97 -13.90 -1.89 4.50
C SER A 97 -12.94 -2.72 3.64
N LEU A 98 -11.88 -2.11 3.12
CA LEU A 98 -10.89 -2.77 2.28
C LEU A 98 -9.88 -3.64 3.05
N LEU A 99 -10.01 -3.76 4.37
CA LEU A 99 -9.06 -4.50 5.20
C LEU A 99 -8.79 -5.92 4.67
N GLY A 100 -9.82 -6.68 4.31
CA GLY A 100 -9.66 -8.02 3.73
C GLY A 100 -8.87 -8.01 2.40
N PHE A 101 -9.14 -7.05 1.53
CA PHE A 101 -8.38 -6.86 0.30
C PHE A 101 -6.92 -6.51 0.60
N ILE A 102 -6.65 -5.61 1.56
CA ILE A 102 -5.29 -5.24 1.95
C ILE A 102 -4.51 -6.45 2.49
N ILE A 103 -5.13 -7.30 3.30
CA ILE A 103 -4.48 -8.53 3.79
C ILE A 103 -4.06 -9.43 2.62
N ASN A 104 -4.98 -9.70 1.68
CA ASN A 104 -4.67 -10.48 0.48
C ASN A 104 -3.59 -9.82 -0.39
N TYR A 105 -3.61 -8.50 -0.49
CA TYR A 105 -2.61 -7.72 -1.21
C TYR A 105 -1.22 -7.86 -0.59
N LEU A 106 -1.13 -7.79 0.75
CA LEU A 106 0.12 -8.02 1.48
C LEU A 106 0.66 -9.44 1.24
N GLN A 107 -0.20 -10.46 1.18
CA GLN A 107 0.23 -11.82 0.85
C GLN A 107 0.84 -11.90 -0.55
N GLN A 108 0.23 -11.26 -1.56
CA GLN A 108 0.78 -11.21 -2.90
C GLN A 108 2.13 -10.47 -2.98
N LEU A 109 2.34 -9.45 -2.13
CA LEU A 109 3.62 -8.75 -2.04
C LEU A 109 4.75 -9.64 -1.50
N ILE A 110 4.43 -10.65 -0.67
CA ILE A 110 5.41 -11.66 -0.24
C ILE A 110 5.89 -12.47 -1.45
N THR A 111 4.99 -12.91 -2.32
CA THR A 111 5.34 -13.63 -3.55
C THR A 111 6.24 -12.78 -4.48
N LYS A 112 6.03 -11.46 -4.49
CA LYS A 112 6.88 -10.49 -5.21
C LYS A 112 8.18 -10.12 -4.50
N GLN A 113 8.51 -10.77 -3.38
CA GLN A 113 9.76 -10.58 -2.63
C GLN A 113 9.98 -9.12 -2.19
N VAL A 114 8.94 -8.50 -1.61
CA VAL A 114 8.95 -7.09 -1.18
C VAL A 114 10.13 -6.70 -0.27
N TRP A 115 10.71 -7.67 0.46
CA TRP A 115 11.89 -7.48 1.31
C TRP A 115 13.16 -7.08 0.55
N LYS A 116 13.25 -7.35 -0.76
CA LYS A 116 14.39 -6.92 -1.59
C LYS A 116 14.51 -5.40 -1.71
N ASN A 117 13.40 -4.67 -1.56
CA ASN A 117 13.41 -3.21 -1.62
C ASN A 117 13.19 -2.63 -0.20
N PRO A 118 14.21 -2.03 0.43
CA PRO A 118 14.12 -1.57 1.82
C PRO A 118 13.07 -0.47 2.03
N SER A 119 12.76 0.33 1.00
CA SER A 119 11.74 1.37 1.10
C SER A 119 10.33 0.78 1.15
N LEU A 120 10.08 -0.24 0.32
CA LEU A 120 8.81 -0.96 0.32
C LEU A 120 8.69 -1.83 1.58
N TRP A 121 9.77 -2.50 1.98
CA TRP A 121 9.79 -3.34 3.16
C TRP A 121 9.40 -2.59 4.44
N LYS A 122 9.97 -1.40 4.68
CA LYS A 122 9.57 -0.53 5.81
C LYS A 122 8.10 -0.17 5.77
N GLY A 123 7.56 0.08 4.57
CA GLY A 123 6.14 0.33 4.37
C GLY A 123 5.27 -0.89 4.65
N PHE A 124 5.70 -2.07 4.19
CA PHE A 124 5.05 -3.36 4.42
C PHE A 124 4.91 -3.64 5.91
N ILE A 125 6.00 -3.56 6.67
CA ILE A 125 6.02 -3.75 8.13
C ILE A 125 5.03 -2.80 8.80
N LYS A 126 5.05 -1.51 8.43
CA LYS A 126 4.15 -0.50 9.00
C LYS A 126 2.68 -0.79 8.71
N CYS A 127 2.38 -1.31 7.52
CA CYS A 127 1.03 -1.75 7.16
C CYS A 127 0.60 -2.97 7.98
N CYS A 128 1.46 -3.99 8.10
CA CYS A 128 1.20 -5.16 8.93
C CYS A 128 0.93 -4.78 10.39
N LYS A 129 1.72 -3.88 10.98
CA LYS A 129 1.50 -3.40 12.36
C LYS A 129 0.12 -2.77 12.56
N ARG A 130 -0.39 -2.06 11.56
CA ARG A 130 -1.66 -1.32 11.62
C ARG A 130 -2.88 -2.20 11.37
N THR A 131 -2.71 -3.27 10.60
CA THR A 131 -3.76 -4.23 10.21
C THR A 131 -3.79 -5.46 11.12
N ARG A 132 -3.14 -5.39 12.29
CA ARG A 132 -3.24 -6.43 13.32
C ARG A 132 -4.68 -6.52 13.85
N PRO A 133 -5.15 -7.72 14.22
CA PRO A 133 -4.41 -8.98 14.30
C PRO A 133 -4.35 -9.78 12.99
N GLN A 134 -5.12 -9.41 11.96
CA GLN A 134 -5.28 -10.22 10.75
C GLN A 134 -3.99 -10.37 9.95
N SER A 135 -3.15 -9.33 9.94
CA SER A 135 -1.83 -9.34 9.30
C SER A 135 -0.82 -10.31 9.89
N ILE A 136 -1.04 -10.84 11.10
CA ILE A 136 -0.15 -11.83 11.71
C ILE A 136 -0.07 -13.10 10.85
N THR A 137 -1.19 -13.49 10.23
CA THR A 137 -1.24 -14.63 9.30
C THR A 137 -0.35 -14.42 8.08
N VAL A 138 -0.24 -13.17 7.60
CA VAL A 138 0.63 -12.80 6.47
C VAL A 138 2.11 -12.87 6.88
N LEU A 139 2.44 -12.41 8.09
CA LEU A 139 3.81 -12.46 8.60
C LEU A 139 4.32 -13.89 8.75
N LEU A 140 3.44 -14.84 9.08
CA LEU A 140 3.79 -16.27 9.16
C LEU A 140 4.12 -16.89 7.78
N GLN A 141 3.70 -16.27 6.69
CA GLN A 141 4.02 -16.73 5.32
C GLN A 141 5.36 -16.22 4.81
N LEU A 142 6.05 -15.36 5.56
CA LEU A 142 7.36 -14.84 5.17
C LEU A 142 8.43 -15.96 5.22
N PRO A 143 9.47 -15.88 4.37
CA PRO A 143 10.65 -16.74 4.49
C PRO A 143 11.27 -16.61 5.88
N GLN A 144 11.80 -17.72 6.40
CA GLN A 144 12.33 -17.80 7.77
C GLN A 144 13.39 -16.72 8.04
N ASP A 145 14.35 -16.53 7.12
CA ASP A 145 15.42 -15.54 7.27
C ASP A 145 14.86 -14.12 7.48
N CYS A 146 13.94 -13.69 6.61
CA CYS A 146 13.31 -12.37 6.70
C CYS A 146 12.44 -12.23 7.95
N PHE A 147 11.78 -13.31 8.36
CA PHE A 147 10.97 -13.33 9.57
C PHE A 147 11.82 -13.16 10.82
N TYR A 148 12.95 -13.87 10.93
CA TYR A 148 13.86 -13.73 12.08
C TYR A 148 14.43 -12.31 12.20
N ASP A 149 14.87 -11.73 11.09
CA ASP A 149 15.35 -10.34 11.07
C ASP A 149 14.26 -9.36 11.49
N LEU A 150 13.03 -9.53 10.96
CA LEU A 150 11.88 -8.70 11.33
C LEU A 150 11.58 -8.77 12.83
N ILE A 151 11.56 -9.98 13.40
CA ILE A 151 11.26 -10.19 14.82
C ILE A 151 12.36 -9.60 15.72
N LYS A 152 13.61 -9.64 15.26
CA LYS A 152 14.74 -9.03 15.96
C LYS A 152 14.69 -7.50 15.92
N GLU A 153 14.34 -6.92 14.77
CA GLU A 153 14.20 -5.48 14.63
C GLU A 153 12.95 -4.92 15.33
N GLU A 154 11.87 -5.70 15.39
CA GLU A 154 10.55 -5.24 15.83
C GLU A 154 9.94 -6.14 16.92
N PRO A 155 10.36 -6.01 18.20
CA PRO A 155 9.92 -6.89 19.29
C PRO A 155 8.42 -6.80 19.58
N GLU A 156 7.77 -5.69 19.21
CA GLU A 156 6.32 -5.51 19.33
C GLU A 156 5.53 -6.50 18.42
N LEU A 157 6.07 -6.81 17.23
CA LEU A 157 5.49 -7.84 16.35
C LEU A 157 5.64 -9.22 16.97
N ALA A 158 6.78 -9.50 17.60
CA ALA A 158 7.02 -10.74 18.33
C ALA A 158 6.02 -10.94 19.47
N ALA A 159 5.76 -9.89 20.26
CA ALA A 159 4.77 -9.94 21.33
C ALA A 159 3.35 -10.21 20.78
N SER A 160 2.97 -9.55 19.69
CA SER A 160 1.68 -9.75 19.04
C SER A 160 1.51 -11.19 18.53
N LEU A 161 2.57 -11.77 17.98
CA LEU A 161 2.58 -13.15 17.48
C LEU A 161 2.44 -14.17 18.63
N LYS A 162 3.14 -13.95 19.76
CA LYS A 162 2.97 -14.79 20.95
C LYS A 162 1.53 -14.77 21.46
N VAL A 163 0.91 -13.59 21.56
CA VAL A 163 -0.49 -13.46 21.98
C VAL A 163 -1.42 -14.21 21.01
N TYR A 164 -1.20 -14.05 19.70
CA TYR A 164 -1.97 -14.77 18.68
C TYR A 164 -1.84 -16.30 18.82
N MET A 165 -0.63 -16.82 18.99
CA MET A 165 -0.40 -18.25 19.19
C MET A 165 -1.07 -18.76 20.48
N LEU A 166 -0.96 -18.02 21.59
CA LEU A 166 -1.62 -18.37 22.86
C LEU A 166 -3.14 -18.39 22.74
N GLN A 167 -3.73 -17.47 21.96
CA GLN A 167 -5.17 -17.47 21.69
C GLN A 167 -5.58 -18.68 20.82
N MET A 168 -4.81 -19.00 19.78
CA MET A 168 -5.05 -20.16 18.92
C MET A 168 -4.95 -21.48 19.68
N THR A 169 -3.98 -21.64 20.60
CA THR A 169 -3.86 -22.83 21.44
C THR A 169 -5.04 -22.97 22.41
N LYS A 170 -5.55 -21.87 22.98
CA LYS A 170 -6.74 -21.91 23.85
C LYS A 170 -8.02 -22.32 23.10
N SER A 171 -8.17 -21.90 21.84
CA SER A 171 -9.32 -22.30 21.01
C SER A 171 -9.30 -23.77 20.57
N GLN A 172 -8.14 -24.45 20.59
CA GLN A 172 -8.03 -25.88 20.30
C GLN A 172 -8.25 -26.78 21.53
N VAL A 173 -8.19 -26.25 22.75
CA VAL A 173 -8.38 -27.00 24.00
C VAL A 173 -9.84 -26.95 24.48
N LEU A 174 -10.73 -26.25 23.76
CA LEU A 174 -12.15 -26.14 24.06
C LEU A 174 -13.05 -27.02 23.16
N ILE A 175 -12.48 -27.99 22.44
CA ILE A 175 -13.20 -29.00 21.65
C ILE A 175 -12.92 -30.37 22.27
#